data_AF-A0A9P6CML7-F1
#
_entry.id   AF-A0A9P6CML7-F1
#
_cell.length_a   1.000
_cell.length_b   1.000
_cell.length_c   1.000
_cell.angle_alpha   90.00
_cell.angle_beta   90.00
_cell.angle_gamma   90.00
#
_symmetry.space_group_name_H-M   'P 1'
#
loop_
_entity.id
_entity.type
_entity.pdbx_description
1 polymer ?
#
loop_
_entity_poly.entity_id
_entity_poly.type
_entity_poly.pdbx_seq_one_letter_code
_entity_poly.pdbx_strand_id
1 'polypeptide(L)'
;MRLVHPPRSPVQYPLGLSSTDCHPSLACHHLPGLCNQHRAVFEECKLLIWADSLLKASYDYMSDFMSKEPIPPPFPIHQFRFIAAGMALALKSLDNTGPSPTTSRAAYLLEEVLPGKKTEFVKYLHNAKAISDLSPIDPDYHLAEFLMFI
;
A
#
# COMPACT_ATOMS: atom_id res chain seq x y z
N MET A 1 8.39 13.53 -3.27
CA MET A 1 6.97 13.17 -3.41
C MET A 1 6.70 12.96 -4.88
N ARG A 2 6.49 11.71 -5.34
CA ARG A 2 6.18 11.41 -6.74
C ARG A 2 4.67 11.11 -6.79
N LEU A 3 3.90 11.88 -7.55
CA LEU A 3 2.49 11.57 -7.76
C LEU A 3 2.39 10.33 -8.63
N VAL A 4 1.86 9.24 -8.09
CA VAL A 4 1.42 8.09 -8.88
C VAL A 4 0.03 8.45 -9.43
N HIS A 5 -0.07 8.57 -10.75
CA HIS A 5 -1.35 8.81 -11.40
C HIS A 5 -2.23 7.55 -11.32
N PRO A 6 -3.54 7.67 -11.09
CA PRO A 6 -4.43 6.53 -11.09
C PRO A 6 -4.41 5.80 -12.45
N PRO A 7 -4.62 4.48 -12.47
CA PRO A 7 -4.68 3.70 -13.70
C PRO A 7 -5.78 4.23 -14.64
N ARG A 8 -5.48 4.26 -15.95
CA ARG A 8 -6.39 4.76 -17.01
C ARG A 8 -7.53 3.79 -17.37
N SER A 9 -7.64 2.65 -16.68
CA SER A 9 -8.56 1.57 -17.02
C SER A 9 -9.55 1.33 -15.87
N PRO A 10 -10.86 1.24 -16.13
CA PRO A 10 -11.83 0.88 -15.10
C PRO A 10 -11.61 -0.57 -14.66
N VAL A 11 -11.30 -0.77 -13.38
CA VAL A 11 -11.32 -2.08 -12.74
C VAL A 11 -12.80 -2.47 -12.55
N GLN A 12 -13.25 -3.51 -13.25
CA GLN A 12 -14.57 -4.11 -13.03
C GLN A 12 -14.52 -4.95 -11.75
N TYR A 13 -15.19 -4.49 -10.70
CA TYR A 13 -15.46 -5.32 -9.52
C TYR A 13 -16.79 -6.08 -9.70
N PRO A 14 -16.88 -7.34 -9.27
CA PRO A 14 -18.14 -8.08 -9.27
C PRO A 14 -19.16 -7.41 -8.34
N LEU A 15 -20.35 -7.17 -8.88
CA LEU A 15 -21.48 -6.53 -8.21
C LEU A 15 -21.99 -7.43 -7.07
N GLY A 16 -21.92 -6.96 -5.83
CA GLY A 16 -22.45 -7.75 -4.72
C GLY A 16 -22.31 -7.18 -3.31
N LEU A 17 -22.36 -5.85 -3.10
CA LEU A 17 -22.52 -5.28 -1.76
C LEU A 17 -23.46 -4.06 -1.80
N SER A 18 -24.58 -4.20 -1.09
CA SER A 18 -25.65 -3.20 -0.91
C SER A 18 -25.12 -1.93 -0.27
N SER A 19 -25.34 -0.78 -0.93
CA SER A 19 -24.89 0.55 -0.48
C SER A 19 -25.93 1.24 0.42
N THR A 20 -26.04 0.78 1.65
CA THR A 20 -26.84 1.48 2.66
C THR A 20 -26.04 1.51 3.94
N ASP A 21 -25.10 2.47 4.03
CA ASP A 21 -24.61 3.06 5.28
C ASP A 21 -23.57 4.15 4.95
N CYS A 22 -24.02 5.25 4.35
CA CYS A 22 -23.27 6.51 4.32
C CYS A 22 -24.06 7.53 5.15
N HIS A 23 -23.44 8.01 6.24
CA HIS A 23 -23.97 9.01 7.16
C HIS A 23 -24.39 10.30 6.39
N PRO A 24 -25.59 10.88 6.63
CA PRO A 24 -26.22 11.82 5.70
C PRO A 24 -25.69 13.28 5.73
N SER A 25 -24.54 13.59 6.34
CA SER A 25 -24.11 15.00 6.49
C SER A 25 -23.26 15.54 5.32
N LEU A 26 -22.93 14.75 4.31
CA LEU A 26 -22.19 15.19 3.11
C LEU A 26 -22.82 14.53 1.89
N ALA A 27 -23.97 15.05 1.48
CA ALA A 27 -24.70 14.58 0.31
C ALA A 27 -23.88 14.85 -0.97
N CYS A 28 -23.01 13.91 -1.31
CA CYS A 28 -22.16 13.90 -2.50
C CYS A 28 -23.02 13.51 -3.73
N HIS A 29 -24.05 14.30 -4.05
CA HIS A 29 -25.03 13.98 -5.09
C HIS A 29 -24.56 14.28 -6.53
N HIS A 30 -23.28 14.58 -6.78
CA HIS A 30 -22.87 15.05 -8.11
C HIS A 30 -21.75 14.32 -8.84
N LEU A 31 -21.02 13.36 -8.25
CA LEU A 31 -19.97 12.63 -9.01
C LEU A 31 -19.78 11.19 -8.48
N PRO A 32 -20.51 10.19 -9.01
CA PRO A 32 -20.36 8.78 -8.61
C PRO A 32 -18.92 8.24 -8.72
N GLY A 33 -18.15 8.76 -9.69
CA GLY A 33 -16.75 8.36 -9.92
C GLY A 33 -15.78 8.82 -8.82
N LEU A 34 -16.03 9.96 -8.17
CA LEU A 34 -15.15 10.48 -7.12
C LEU A 34 -15.27 9.67 -5.82
N CYS A 35 -16.49 9.26 -5.49
CA CYS A 35 -16.77 8.40 -4.33
C CYS A 35 -16.01 7.08 -4.44
N ASN A 36 -15.96 6.50 -5.65
CA ASN A 36 -15.24 5.26 -5.92
C ASN A 36 -13.71 5.42 -5.79
N GLN A 37 -13.14 6.54 -6.27
CA GLN A 37 -11.70 6.80 -6.15
C GLN A 37 -11.26 7.01 -4.69
N HIS A 38 -12.01 7.81 -3.93
CA HIS A 38 -11.76 7.99 -2.49
C HIS A 38 -11.79 6.66 -1.74
N ARG A 39 -12.82 5.84 -1.99
CA ARG A 39 -12.92 4.52 -1.37
C ARG A 39 -11.75 3.63 -1.75
N ALA A 40 -11.39 3.56 -3.03
CA ALA A 40 -10.26 2.73 -3.48
C ALA A 40 -8.95 3.14 -2.78
N VAL A 41 -8.61 4.43 -2.78
CA VAL A 41 -7.39 4.92 -2.10
C VAL A 41 -7.43 4.66 -0.60
N PHE A 42 -8.61 4.78 0.03
CA PHE A 42 -8.78 4.48 1.44
C PHE A 42 -8.59 2.99 1.75
N GLU A 43 -9.11 2.09 0.91
CA GLU A 43 -8.87 0.65 1.03
C GLU A 43 -7.38 0.31 0.91
N GLU A 44 -6.66 0.91 -0.04
CA GLU A 44 -5.21 0.73 -0.17
C GLU A 44 -4.44 1.23 1.06
N CYS A 45 -4.83 2.38 1.64
CA CYS A 45 -4.23 2.87 2.88
C CYS A 45 -4.45 1.89 4.04
N LYS A 46 -5.66 1.33 4.17
CA LYS A 46 -5.94 0.31 5.19
C LYS A 46 -5.09 -0.93 4.98
N LEU A 47 -4.95 -1.41 3.75
CA LEU A 47 -4.11 -2.55 3.41
C LEU A 47 -2.66 -2.34 3.89
N LEU A 48 -2.09 -1.16 3.65
CA LEU A 48 -0.74 -0.82 4.11
C LEU A 48 -0.63 -0.80 5.65
N ILE A 49 -1.64 -0.27 6.36
CA ILE A 49 -1.68 -0.29 7.83
C ILE A 49 -1.73 -1.72 8.37
N TRP A 50 -2.56 -2.58 7.76
CA TRP A 50 -2.66 -3.98 8.14
C TRP A 50 -1.36 -4.73 7.88
N ALA A 51 -0.73 -4.51 6.73
CA ALA A 51 0.54 -5.12 6.37
C ALA A 51 1.67 -4.70 7.33
N ASP A 52 1.75 -3.42 7.68
CA ASP A 52 2.72 -2.90 8.65
C ASP A 52 2.49 -3.47 10.05
N SER A 53 1.24 -3.54 10.49
CA SER A 53 0.87 -4.14 11.77
C SER A 53 1.21 -5.62 11.85
N LEU A 54 0.97 -6.37 10.77
CA LEU A 54 1.32 -7.79 10.68
C LEU A 54 2.83 -7.99 10.74
N LEU A 55 3.60 -7.22 9.97
CA LEU A 55 5.05 -7.26 9.99
C LEU A 55 5.61 -6.97 11.38
N LYS A 56 5.08 -5.94 12.04
CA LYS A 56 5.46 -5.61 13.42
C LYS A 56 5.14 -6.76 14.38
N ALA A 57 3.95 -7.33 14.30
CA ALA A 57 3.55 -8.46 15.13
C ALA A 57 4.47 -9.68 14.92
N SER A 58 4.86 -9.97 13.67
CA SER A 58 5.83 -11.03 13.35
C SER A 58 7.19 -10.78 13.99
N TYR A 59 7.71 -9.54 13.97
CA TYR A 59 8.96 -9.20 14.66
C TYR A 59 8.86 -9.27 16.17
N ASP A 60 7.77 -8.78 16.75
CA ASP A 60 7.55 -8.84 18.19
C ASP A 60 7.48 -10.31 18.66
N TYR A 61 6.82 -11.19 17.89
CA TYR A 61 6.81 -12.64 18.12
C TYR A 61 8.20 -13.28 18.01
N MET A 62 8.95 -12.99 16.94
CA MET A 62 10.31 -13.51 16.77
C MET A 62 11.22 -13.06 17.91
N SER A 63 11.12 -11.80 18.33
CA SER A 63 11.91 -11.25 19.44
C SER A 63 11.58 -11.94 20.76
N ASP A 64 10.30 -12.15 21.07
CA ASP A 64 9.87 -12.86 22.27
C ASP A 64 10.35 -14.33 22.25
N PHE A 65 10.22 -15.00 21.11
CA PHE A 65 10.71 -16.38 20.92
C PHE A 65 12.22 -16.47 21.15
N MET A 66 13.01 -15.60 20.51
CA MET A 66 14.47 -15.58 20.68
C MET A 66 14.91 -15.24 22.11
N SER A 67 14.13 -14.47 22.86
CA SER A 67 14.45 -14.17 24.27
C SER A 67 14.38 -15.40 25.18
N LYS A 68 13.65 -16.44 24.75
CA LYS A 68 13.43 -17.69 25.48
C LYS A 68 14.36 -18.82 25.01
N GLU A 69 14.91 -18.71 23.80
CA GLU A 69 15.81 -19.69 23.22
C GLU A 69 17.27 -19.40 23.56
N PRO A 70 18.04 -20.38 24.06
CA PRO A 70 19.44 -20.17 24.42
C PRO A 70 20.39 -20.11 23.22
N ILE A 71 19.95 -20.55 22.04
CA ILE A 71 20.76 -20.64 20.82
C ILE A 71 20.21 -19.66 19.79
N PRO A 72 21.02 -18.71 19.28
CA PRO A 72 20.58 -17.80 18.24
C PRO A 72 20.34 -18.53 16.90
N PRO A 73 19.50 -17.98 16.00
CA PRO A 73 19.29 -18.57 14.69
C PRO A 73 20.61 -18.60 13.90
N PRO A 74 20.84 -19.63 13.06
CA PRO A 74 22.06 -19.75 12.27
C PRO A 74 22.11 -18.79 11.06
N PHE A 75 21.17 -17.85 10.97
CA PHE A 75 21.05 -16.88 9.89
C PHE A 75 20.71 -15.49 10.46
N PRO A 76 21.10 -14.40 9.76
CA PRO A 76 20.75 -13.05 10.17
C PRO A 76 19.24 -12.80 10.02
N ILE A 77 18.62 -12.17 11.02
CA ILE A 77 17.25 -11.67 10.91
C ILE A 77 17.29 -10.23 10.42
N HIS A 78 16.91 -10.04 9.16
CA HIS A 78 16.77 -8.73 8.57
C HIS A 78 15.55 -8.01 9.17
N GLN A 79 15.68 -6.70 9.41
CA GLN A 79 14.60 -5.84 9.90
C GLN A 79 14.00 -5.07 8.72
N PHE A 80 12.76 -5.39 8.38
CA PHE A 80 12.00 -4.71 7.34
C PHE A 80 11.00 -3.74 7.96
N ARG A 81 10.55 -2.80 7.14
CA ARG A 81 9.41 -1.94 7.43
C ARG A 81 8.66 -1.67 6.15
N PHE A 82 7.35 -1.43 6.24
CA PHE A 82 6.66 -0.80 5.14
C PHE A 82 7.04 0.69 5.04
N ILE A 83 6.88 1.25 3.85
CA ILE A 83 7.04 2.69 3.64
C ILE A 83 5.92 3.43 4.36
N ALA A 84 6.21 4.64 4.85
CA ALA A 84 5.14 5.49 5.35
C ALA A 84 4.21 5.88 4.17
N ALA A 85 2.91 5.73 4.37
CA ALA A 85 1.92 6.08 3.35
C ALA A 85 0.68 6.75 3.96
N GLY A 86 -0.06 7.48 3.13
CA GLY A 86 -1.29 8.14 3.55
C GLY A 86 -2.13 8.62 2.38
N MET A 87 -3.38 8.99 2.66
CA MET A 87 -4.29 9.54 1.66
C MET A 87 -4.20 11.07 1.63
N ALA A 88 -4.08 11.65 0.43
CA ALA A 88 -4.26 13.08 0.21
C ALA A 88 -5.50 13.35 -0.62
N LEU A 89 -6.26 14.36 -0.21
CA LEU A 89 -7.45 14.82 -0.91
C LEU A 89 -7.17 16.19 -1.53
N ALA A 90 -7.18 16.27 -2.86
CA ALA A 90 -7.18 17.54 -3.55
C ALA A 90 -8.60 18.08 -3.58
N LEU A 91 -8.82 19.22 -2.93
CA LEU A 91 -10.10 19.93 -2.89
C LEU A 91 -9.90 21.29 -3.57
N LYS A 92 -10.42 21.49 -4.79
CA LYS A 92 -10.51 22.83 -5.37
C LYS A 92 -11.87 23.45 -5.00
N SER A 93 -11.84 24.73 -4.64
CA SER A 93 -13.03 25.54 -4.38
C SER A 93 -13.94 25.55 -5.61
N LEU A 94 -15.26 25.45 -5.40
CA LEU A 94 -16.27 25.64 -6.46
C LEU A 94 -16.43 27.14 -6.76
N ASP A 95 -15.34 27.83 -7.08
CA ASP A 95 -15.47 29.17 -7.66
C ASP A 95 -15.85 28.98 -9.13
N ASN A 96 -17.15 29.11 -9.38
CA ASN A 96 -17.84 28.88 -10.66
C ASN A 96 -17.48 29.90 -11.76
N THR A 97 -16.32 30.57 -11.68
CA THR A 97 -16.00 31.75 -12.50
C THR A 97 -15.14 31.46 -13.74
N GLY A 98 -14.92 30.20 -14.12
CA GLY A 98 -14.13 29.90 -15.33
C GLY A 98 -14.51 28.60 -16.06
N PRO A 99 -14.41 28.58 -17.40
CA PRO A 99 -14.69 27.41 -18.22
C PRO A 99 -13.49 26.44 -18.17
N SER A 100 -13.33 25.71 -17.08
CA SER A 100 -12.34 24.64 -16.99
C SER A 100 -13.05 23.30 -16.75
N PRO A 101 -13.00 22.35 -17.71
CA PRO A 101 -13.74 21.10 -17.64
C PRO A 101 -13.03 20.00 -16.85
N THR A 102 -11.90 20.29 -16.20
CA THR A 102 -11.09 19.28 -15.50
C THR A 102 -11.42 19.24 -14.01
N THR A 103 -11.81 18.04 -13.56
CA THR A 103 -12.38 17.68 -12.26
C THR A 103 -11.56 18.18 -11.07
N SER A 104 -12.21 18.97 -10.22
CA SER A 104 -11.67 19.74 -9.08
C SER A 104 -11.50 18.94 -7.78
N ARG A 105 -11.69 17.62 -7.79
CA ARG A 105 -11.56 16.77 -6.61
C ARG A 105 -10.94 15.43 -6.98
N ALA A 106 -9.96 14.98 -6.19
CA ALA A 106 -9.29 13.69 -6.38
C ALA A 106 -8.69 13.21 -5.06
N ALA A 107 -8.62 11.89 -4.89
CA ALA A 107 -7.82 11.24 -3.85
C ALA A 107 -6.54 10.66 -4.45
N TYR A 108 -5.46 10.74 -3.67
CA TYR A 108 -4.15 10.21 -4.02
C TYR A 108 -3.62 9.39 -2.86
N LEU A 109 -3.00 8.25 -3.17
CA LEU A 109 -2.11 7.57 -2.25
C LEU A 109 -0.76 8.28 -2.28
N LEU A 110 -0.28 8.69 -1.12
CA LEU A 110 1.03 9.28 -0.93
C LEU A 110 1.92 8.23 -0.27
N GLU A 111 3.13 8.11 -0.79
CA GLU A 111 4.13 7.15 -0.32
C GLU A 111 5.44 7.88 -0.01
N GLU A 112 6.16 7.39 0.99
CA GLU A 112 7.51 7.81 1.32
C GLU A 112 8.43 7.65 0.11
N VAL A 113 9.28 8.66 -0.13
CA VAL A 113 10.31 8.55 -1.16
C VAL A 113 11.49 7.78 -0.59
N LEU A 114 11.79 6.62 -1.15
CA LEU A 114 12.96 5.83 -0.77
C LEU A 114 14.25 6.59 -1.15
N PRO A 115 15.20 6.77 -0.20
CA PRO A 115 16.47 7.43 -0.48
C PRO A 115 17.42 6.47 -1.23
N GLY A 116 18.05 6.94 -2.30
CA GLY A 116 19.07 6.17 -3.01
C GLY A 116 19.39 6.69 -4.41
N LYS A 117 20.64 6.47 -4.87
CA LYS A 117 21.02 6.65 -6.29
C LYS A 117 20.50 5.52 -7.16
N LYS A 118 20.30 4.33 -6.57
CA LYS A 118 19.63 3.19 -7.22
C LYS A 118 18.14 3.50 -7.27
N THR A 119 17.66 3.92 -8.42
CA THR A 119 16.23 4.10 -8.71
C THR A 119 15.52 2.78 -8.99
N GLU A 120 16.23 1.66 -8.94
CA GLU A 120 15.72 0.36 -9.31
C GLU A 120 15.05 -0.31 -8.11
N PHE A 121 13.72 -0.31 -8.14
CA PHE A 121 12.91 -1.08 -7.22
C PHE A 121 13.08 -2.57 -7.54
N VAL A 122 13.57 -3.36 -6.58
CA VAL A 122 13.75 -4.81 -6.73
C VAL A 122 12.51 -5.51 -6.19
N LYS A 123 11.91 -6.37 -7.01
CA LYS A 123 10.79 -7.23 -6.61
C LYS A 123 11.34 -8.61 -6.23
N TYR A 124 11.36 -8.91 -4.94
CA TYR A 124 11.88 -10.19 -4.43
C TYR A 124 10.91 -11.36 -4.59
N LEU A 125 9.60 -11.11 -4.46
CA LEU A 125 8.55 -12.13 -4.47
C LEU A 125 7.45 -11.82 -5.47
N HIS A 126 6.91 -12.86 -6.10
CA HIS A 126 5.80 -12.74 -7.04
C HIS A 126 4.45 -13.01 -6.35
N ASN A 127 3.47 -12.11 -6.49
CA ASN A 127 2.16 -12.24 -5.81
C ASN A 127 1.41 -13.56 -6.11
N ALA A 128 1.70 -14.21 -7.24
CA ALA A 128 1.07 -15.49 -7.64
C ALA A 128 1.80 -16.74 -7.13
N LYS A 129 3.02 -16.62 -6.61
CA LYS A 129 3.85 -17.75 -6.17
C LYS A 129 4.68 -17.32 -4.97
N ALA A 130 4.54 -18.04 -3.86
CA ALA A 130 5.42 -17.88 -2.69
C ALA A 130 6.78 -18.54 -2.93
N ILE A 131 7.47 -18.13 -4.00
CA ILE A 131 8.80 -18.61 -4.40
C ILE A 131 9.62 -17.38 -4.82
N SER A 132 10.88 -17.33 -4.39
CA SER A 132 11.85 -16.33 -4.86
C SER A 132 12.09 -16.45 -6.36
N ASP A 133 12.00 -15.33 -7.07
CA ASP A 133 12.40 -15.25 -8.48
C ASP A 133 13.93 -15.07 -8.65
N LEU A 134 14.67 -14.92 -7.54
CA LEU A 134 16.12 -14.77 -7.56
C LEU A 134 16.83 -16.12 -7.72
N SER A 135 17.98 -16.08 -8.39
CA SER A 135 18.87 -17.24 -8.48
C SER A 135 19.53 -17.53 -7.12
N PRO A 136 19.80 -18.78 -6.73
CA PRO A 136 20.52 -19.11 -5.49
C PRO A 136 21.92 -18.50 -5.35
N ILE A 137 22.51 -18.04 -6.46
CA ILE A 137 23.81 -17.34 -6.47
C ILE A 137 23.65 -15.81 -6.31
N ASP A 138 22.42 -15.30 -6.32
CA ASP A 138 22.14 -13.88 -6.13
C ASP A 138 22.45 -13.49 -4.67
N PRO A 139 23.17 -12.38 -4.43
CA PRO A 139 23.51 -11.93 -3.08
C PRO A 139 22.27 -11.68 -2.20
N ASP A 140 21.11 -11.35 -2.78
CA ASP A 140 19.88 -11.11 -2.05
C ASP A 140 18.98 -12.36 -1.95
N TYR A 141 19.42 -13.53 -2.42
CA TYR A 141 18.61 -14.75 -2.42
C TYR A 141 18.07 -15.11 -1.03
N HIS A 142 18.94 -15.11 -0.02
CA HIS A 142 18.54 -15.41 1.37
C HIS A 142 17.60 -14.36 1.96
N LEU A 143 17.67 -13.12 1.46
CA LEU A 143 16.71 -12.08 1.84
C LEU A 143 15.33 -12.38 1.28
N ALA A 144 15.26 -12.78 0.00
CA ALA A 144 14.01 -13.21 -0.62
C ALA A 144 13.44 -14.47 0.04
N GLU A 145 14.30 -15.43 0.42
CA GLU A 145 13.86 -16.61 1.17
C GLU A 145 13.26 -16.24 2.52
N PHE A 146 13.92 -15.37 3.28
CA PHE A 146 13.42 -14.92 4.58
C PHE A 146 12.06 -14.21 4.45
N LEU A 147 11.86 -13.39 3.40
CA LEU A 147 10.58 -12.72 3.12
C LEU A 147 9.43 -13.69 2.82
N MET A 148 9.68 -14.95 2.45
CA MET A 148 8.59 -15.92 2.21
C MET A 148 7.93 -16.42 3.50
N PHE A 149 8.58 -16.24 4.65
CA PHE A 149 8.13 -16.75 5.95
C PHE A 149 7.52 -15.67 6.85
N ILE A 150 7.55 -14.41 6.42
CA ILE A 150 6.91 -13.26 7.09
C ILE A 150 5.56 -12.99 6.44
#